data_AF-A0A9E1V1X8-F1
#
_entry.id   AF-A0A9E1V1X8-F1
#
_cell.length_a   1.000
_cell.length_b   1.000
_cell.length_c   1.000
_cell.angle_alpha   90.00
_cell.angle_beta   90.00
_cell.angle_gamma   90.00
#
_symmetry.space_group_name_H-M   'P 1'
#
loop_
_entity.id
_entity.type
_entity.pdbx_description
1 polymer ?
#
loop_
_entity_poly.entity_id
_entity_poly.type
_entity_poly.pdbx_seq_one_letter_code
_entity_poly.pdbx_strand_id
1 'polypeptide(L)'
;MALLLCCSAMPASAGAEDVLGRLDLARPELAAVRTAMDAGDTQAAAAALLQHFRTRKAPKWYTETPAAPKPNPKATDPGGEKILRREYSFVGKAATLT
;
A
#
# COMPACT_ATOMS: atom_id res chain seq x y z
N MET A 1 14.14 32.97 27.65
CA MET A 1 13.06 32.56 26.73
C MET A 1 13.62 32.62 25.32
N ALA A 2 14.10 31.51 24.78
CA ALA A 2 14.58 31.43 23.39
C ALA A 2 14.49 29.98 22.90
N LEU A 3 13.52 29.79 22.00
CA LEU A 3 13.39 28.78 20.94
C LEU A 3 13.91 27.35 21.22
N LEU A 4 12.94 26.48 21.49
CA LEU A 4 13.01 25.07 21.12
C LEU A 4 13.25 24.95 19.60
N LEU A 5 14.41 24.41 19.22
CA LEU A 5 14.62 23.81 17.91
C LEU A 5 13.81 22.50 17.86
N CYS A 6 12.54 22.57 17.48
CA CYS A 6 11.84 21.41 16.98
C CYS A 6 12.45 21.09 15.60
N CYS A 7 13.48 20.24 15.57
CA CYS A 7 13.84 19.52 14.36
C CYS A 7 12.60 18.77 13.89
N SER A 8 11.97 19.30 12.85
CA SER A 8 10.89 18.65 12.13
C SER A 8 11.40 17.30 11.64
N ALA A 9 11.10 16.22 12.36
CA ALA A 9 11.22 14.89 11.80
C ALA A 9 10.24 14.83 10.63
N MET A 10 10.74 14.93 9.39
CA MET A 10 9.99 14.46 8.24
C MET A 10 9.53 13.04 8.57
N PRO A 11 8.24 12.70 8.42
CA PRO A 11 7.82 11.33 8.62
C PRO A 11 8.55 10.51 7.54
N ALA A 12 9.46 9.65 7.98
CA ALA A 12 9.99 8.58 7.15
C ALA A 12 8.80 7.86 6.52
N SER A 13 8.89 7.48 5.24
CA SER A 13 7.87 6.63 4.63
C SER A 13 7.57 5.49 5.60
N ALA A 14 6.30 5.31 5.98
CA ALA A 14 5.93 4.27 6.93
C ALA A 14 6.52 2.93 6.46
N GLY A 15 7.56 2.46 7.16
CA GLY A 15 8.17 1.18 6.88
C GLY A 15 7.14 0.07 7.08
N ALA A 16 7.41 -1.13 6.56
CA ALA A 16 6.51 -2.27 6.76
C ALA A 16 6.17 -2.48 8.25
N GLU A 17 7.11 -2.21 9.14
CA GLU A 17 6.96 -2.29 10.60
C GLU A 17 5.88 -1.35 11.14
N ASP A 18 5.78 -0.11 10.64
CA ASP A 18 4.75 0.84 11.08
C ASP A 18 3.35 0.34 10.69
N VAL A 19 3.23 -0.16 9.46
CA VAL A 19 1.95 -0.72 8.97
C VAL A 19 1.58 -1.96 9.78
N LEU A 20 2.53 -2.87 10.01
CA LEU A 20 2.31 -4.11 10.76
C LEU A 20 1.95 -3.84 12.23
N GLY A 21 2.57 -2.83 12.86
CA GLY A 21 2.29 -2.44 14.24
C GLY A 21 0.89 -1.83 14.45
N ARG A 22 0.22 -1.39 13.38
CA ARG A 22 -1.14 -0.84 13.42
C ARG A 22 -2.24 -1.87 13.24
N LEU A 23 -1.89 -3.12 12.94
CA LEU A 23 -2.86 -4.18 12.70
C LEU A 23 -3.39 -4.75 14.02
N ASP A 24 -4.68 -5.07 14.03
CA ASP A 24 -5.28 -5.89 15.09
C ASP A 24 -4.90 -7.36 14.89
N LEU A 25 -3.78 -7.76 15.52
CA LEU A 25 -3.25 -9.13 15.48
C LEU A 25 -4.04 -10.11 16.36
N ALA A 26 -5.08 -9.68 17.09
CA ALA A 26 -5.95 -10.59 17.81
C ALA A 26 -6.87 -11.37 16.86
N ARG A 27 -7.09 -10.87 15.64
CA ARG A 27 -7.91 -11.50 14.61
C ARG A 27 -7.33 -12.87 14.20
N PRO A 28 -8.11 -13.96 14.23
CA PRO A 28 -7.61 -15.31 13.97
C PRO A 28 -7.05 -15.48 12.55
N GLU A 29 -7.62 -14.80 11.56
CA GLU A 29 -7.16 -14.82 10.17
C GLU A 29 -5.76 -14.18 9.95
N LEU A 30 -5.24 -13.47 10.95
CA LEU A 30 -3.91 -12.87 10.94
C LEU A 30 -2.90 -13.63 11.81
N ALA A 31 -3.24 -14.84 12.28
CA ALA A 31 -2.36 -15.63 13.14
C ALA A 31 -0.94 -15.82 12.57
N ALA A 32 -0.81 -16.04 11.25
CA ALA A 32 0.49 -16.17 10.59
C ALA A 32 1.30 -14.86 10.62
N VAL A 33 0.64 -13.71 10.53
CA VAL A 33 1.29 -12.38 10.65
C VAL A 33 1.76 -12.19 12.08
N ARG A 34 0.93 -12.54 13.07
CA ARG A 34 1.29 -12.48 14.49
C ARG A 34 2.51 -13.33 14.81
N THR A 35 2.53 -14.60 14.38
CA THR A 35 3.68 -15.49 14.59
C THR A 35 4.98 -14.92 14.00
N ALA A 36 4.92 -14.35 12.79
CA ALA A 36 6.10 -13.75 12.16
C ALA A 36 6.56 -12.47 12.87
N MET A 37 5.62 -11.65 13.35
CA MET A 37 5.91 -10.47 14.16
C MET A 37 6.53 -10.81 15.52
N ASP A 38 6.02 -11.84 16.20
CA ASP A 38 6.56 -12.33 17.47
C ASP A 38 8.00 -12.88 17.31
N ALA A 39 8.33 -13.39 16.12
CA ALA A 39 9.68 -13.83 15.76
C ALA A 39 10.61 -12.69 15.29
N GLY A 40 10.10 -11.46 15.17
CA GLY A 40 10.85 -10.32 14.64
C GLY A 40 11.11 -10.38 13.13
N ASP A 41 10.41 -11.25 12.40
CA ASP A 41 10.57 -11.41 10.95
C ASP A 41 9.55 -10.55 10.19
N THR A 42 9.90 -9.29 10.00
CA THR A 42 9.08 -8.31 9.27
C THR A 42 8.80 -8.74 7.83
N GLN A 43 9.76 -9.40 7.17
CA GLN A 43 9.59 -9.84 5.78
C GLN A 43 8.57 -10.96 5.67
N ALA A 44 8.65 -11.96 6.55
CA ALA A 44 7.66 -13.02 6.62
C ALA A 44 6.28 -12.47 7.02
N ALA A 45 6.20 -11.51 7.94
CA ALA A 45 4.95 -10.88 8.34
C ALA A 45 4.28 -10.14 7.16
N ALA A 46 5.05 -9.39 6.36
CA ALA A 46 4.55 -8.72 5.16
C ALA A 46 4.07 -9.72 4.10
N ALA A 47 4.80 -10.81 3.88
CA ALA A 47 4.41 -11.85 2.93
C ALA A 47 3.11 -12.56 3.38
N ALA A 48 2.98 -12.87 4.67
CA ALA A 48 1.78 -13.46 5.25
C ALA A 48 0.57 -12.52 5.12
N LEU A 49 0.75 -11.22 5.35
CA LEU A 49 -0.30 -10.22 5.19
C LEU A 49 -0.75 -10.09 3.73
N LEU A 50 0.19 -10.04 2.79
CA LEU A 50 -0.12 -10.03 1.36
C LEU A 50 -0.93 -11.26 0.95
N GLN A 51 -0.54 -12.43 1.44
CA GLN A 51 -1.23 -13.68 1.15
C GLN A 51 -2.66 -13.70 1.74
N HIS A 52 -2.84 -13.18 2.95
CA HIS A 52 -4.17 -12.98 3.53
C HIS A 52 -5.05 -12.11 2.61
N PHE A 53 -4.55 -10.97 2.13
CA PHE A 53 -5.33 -10.09 1.25
C PHE A 53 -5.66 -10.69 -0.12
N ARG A 54 -4.79 -11.54 -0.66
CA ARG A 54 -5.03 -12.25 -1.93
C ARG A 54 -6.08 -13.35 -1.81
N THR A 55 -6.17 -13.99 -0.65
CA THR A 55 -6.99 -15.19 -0.46
C THR A 55 -8.32 -14.91 0.27
N ARG A 56 -8.39 -13.82 1.04
CA ARG A 56 -9.60 -13.47 1.80
C ARG A 56 -10.81 -13.35 0.89
N LYS A 57 -11.94 -13.90 1.34
CA LYS A 57 -13.24 -13.82 0.64
C LYS A 57 -14.16 -12.75 1.20
N ALA A 58 -13.84 -12.23 2.39
CA ALA A 58 -14.55 -11.16 3.07
C ALA A 58 -13.54 -10.15 3.65
N PRO A 59 -13.94 -8.88 3.86
CA PRO A 59 -15.19 -8.27 3.41
C PRO A 59 -15.27 -8.18 1.88
N LYS A 60 -16.50 -8.17 1.35
CA LYS A 60 -16.77 -7.89 -0.06
C LYS A 60 -16.96 -6.38 -0.22
N TRP A 61 -16.54 -5.86 -1.37
CA TRP A 61 -16.89 -4.50 -1.76
C TRP A 61 -18.41 -4.36 -1.93
N TYR A 62 -18.95 -3.17 -1.68
CA TYR A 62 -20.37 -2.88 -1.88
C TYR A 62 -20.80 -3.06 -3.35
N THR A 63 -19.87 -2.87 -4.28
CA THR A 63 -20.01 -3.15 -5.70
C THR A 63 -19.16 -4.35 -6.07
N GLU A 64 -19.63 -5.20 -6.99
CA GLU A 64 -18.80 -6.27 -7.54
C GLU A 64 -17.55 -5.66 -8.18
N THR A 65 -16.37 -6.03 -7.66
CA THR A 65 -15.12 -5.63 -8.28
C THR A 65 -15.02 -6.36 -9.62
N PRO A 66 -14.83 -5.64 -10.74
CA PRO A 66 -14.64 -6.30 -12.03
C PRO A 66 -13.43 -7.25 -11.92
N ALA A 67 -13.54 -8.41 -12.57
CA ALA A 67 -12.44 -9.36 -12.62
C ALA A 67 -11.20 -8.66 -13.20
N ALA A 68 -10.03 -8.93 -12.61
CA ALA A 68 -8.78 -8.41 -13.14
C ALA A 68 -8.65 -8.81 -14.62
N PRO A 69 -8.31 -7.88 -15.53
CA PRO A 69 -8.11 -8.22 -16.92
C PRO A 69 -6.94 -9.22 -17.04
N LYS A 70 -7.02 -10.12 -18.01
CA LYS A 70 -5.91 -11.04 -18.29
C LYS A 70 -4.67 -10.22 -18.71
N PRO A 71 -3.47 -10.55 -18.21
CA PRO A 71 -2.25 -9.86 -18.64
C PRO A 71 -2.09 -9.92 -20.15
N ASN A 72 -1.96 -8.77 -20.79
CA ASN A 72 -1.68 -8.67 -22.22
C ASN A 72 -0.37 -7.88 -22.39
N PRO A 73 0.74 -8.53 -22.78
CA PRO A 73 2.04 -7.85 -22.92
C PRO A 73 2.08 -6.82 -24.05
N LYS A 74 1.07 -6.83 -24.94
CA LYS A 74 0.92 -5.86 -26.04
C LYS A 74 -0.10 -4.78 -25.73
N ALA A 75 -0.77 -4.83 -24.57
CA ALA A 75 -1.68 -3.77 -24.18
C ALA A 75 -0.86 -2.50 -23.95
N THR A 76 -1.17 -1.47 -24.72
CA THR A 76 -0.68 -0.12 -24.47
C THR A 76 -1.86 0.70 -24.01
N ASP A 77 -1.70 1.44 -22.92
CA ASP A 77 -2.71 2.36 -22.42
C ASP A 77 -2.16 3.78 -22.51
N PRO A 78 -2.59 4.60 -23.48
CA PRO A 78 -2.08 5.96 -23.65
C PRO A 78 -2.22 6.81 -22.38
N GLY A 79 -3.21 6.53 -21.52
CA GLY A 79 -3.36 7.16 -20.21
C GLY A 79 -2.22 6.77 -19.26
N GLY A 80 -2.01 5.48 -19.03
CA GLY A 80 -0.91 4.94 -18.23
C GLY A 80 0.47 5.40 -18.70
N GLU A 81 0.69 5.44 -20.02
CA GLU A 81 1.95 5.93 -20.60
C GLU A 81 2.24 7.40 -20.26
N LYS A 82 1.21 8.26 -20.24
CA LYS A 82 1.36 9.65 -19.78
C LYS A 82 1.76 9.73 -18.32
N ILE A 83 1.14 8.91 -17.46
CA ILE A 83 1.47 8.84 -16.03
C ILE A 83 2.92 8.41 -15.81
N LEU A 84 3.41 7.41 -16.57
CA LEU A 84 4.81 6.97 -16.50
C LEU A 84 5.80 8.07 -16.92
N ARG A 85 5.42 8.92 -17.88
CA ARG A 85 6.18 10.12 -18.28
C ARG A 85 5.97 11.33 -17.37
N ARG A 86 5.24 11.19 -16.26
CA ARG A 86 4.89 12.28 -15.33
C ARG A 86 4.04 13.40 -15.97
N GLU A 87 3.28 13.08 -17.00
CA GLU A 87 2.33 13.99 -17.66
C GLU A 87 0.95 13.86 -16.99
N TYR A 88 0.65 14.73 -16.03
CA TYR A 88 -0.61 14.72 -15.30
C TYR A 88 -1.56 15.83 -15.77
N SER A 89 -2.86 15.56 -15.70
CA SER A 89 -3.91 16.57 -15.86
C SER A 89 -4.93 16.46 -14.74
N PHE A 90 -5.24 17.57 -14.09
CA PHE A 90 -6.29 17.65 -13.06
C PHE A 90 -7.38 18.60 -13.55
N VAL A 91 -8.64 18.12 -13.60
CA VAL A 91 -9.80 18.93 -14.04
C VAL A 91 -9.53 19.66 -15.38
N GLY A 92 -8.91 18.96 -16.34
CA GLY A 92 -8.61 19.49 -17.67
C GLY A 92 -7.42 20.47 -17.76
N LYS A 93 -6.74 20.78 -16.65
CA LYS A 93 -5.54 21.62 -16.64
C LYS A 93 -4.29 20.77 -16.49
N ALA A 94 -3.24 21.11 -17.24
CA ALA A 94 -1.95 20.46 -17.09
C ALA A 94 -1.38 20.75 -15.69
N ALA A 95 -0.87 19.70 -15.03
CA ALA A 95 -0.07 19.84 -13.83
C ALA A 95 1.27 19.17 -14.07
N THR A 96 2.33 19.99 -14.11
CA THR A 96 3.69 19.50 -14.22
C THR A 96 4.24 19.37 -12.80
N LEU A 97 4.56 18.16 -12.38
CA LEU A 97 5.36 17.95 -11.18
C LEU A 97 6.80 18.33 -11.57
N THR A 98 7.29 19.44 -11.02
CA THR A 98 8.72 19.83 -11.12
C THR A 98 9.53 19.12 -10.07
#